data_AF-A0A3B8XYX5-F1
#
_entry.id   AF-A0A3B8XYX5-F1
#
_cell.length_a   1.000
_cell.length_b   1.000
_cell.length_c   1.000
_cell.angle_alpha   90.00
_cell.angle_beta   90.00
_cell.angle_gamma   90.00
#
_symmetry.space_group_name_H-M   'P 1'
#
loop_
_entity.id
_entity.type
_entity.pdbx_description
1 polymer ?
#
loop_
_entity_poly.entity_id
_entity_poly.type
_entity_poly.pdbx_seq_one_letter_code
_entity_poly.pdbx_strand_id
1 'polypeptide(L)'
;SQTVEISGGVPQTASGLFSAVSPGGQGNGGNIDLNTQTLTVNDGGQVVVSTAGLGNGGNLEILAKSIELSGGSPFGASGLFANAINSTGNGGNVQVNTDNLNINDGATINVGNFSSRNTGIPPGQGAPGNIQINAESVVLNSQGTITADTLAGSKGNITLSSNSLDLLGNSSLSTNAQGDGSG
;
A
#
# COMPACT_ATOMS: atom_id res chain seq x y z
N SER A 1 4.70 25.66 -4.96
CA SER A 1 4.71 24.19 -5.06
C SER A 1 4.22 23.64 -3.75
N GLN A 2 3.19 22.81 -3.75
CA GLN A 2 2.77 22.06 -2.56
C GLN A 2 3.36 20.66 -2.69
N THR A 3 4.28 20.34 -1.79
CA THR A 3 4.95 19.04 -1.74
C THR A 3 4.63 18.41 -0.39
N VAL A 4 4.26 17.13 -0.41
CA VAL A 4 4.18 16.29 0.78
C VAL A 4 5.35 15.32 0.70
N GLU A 5 6.21 15.34 1.72
CA GLU A 5 7.34 14.43 1.83
C GLU A 5 7.20 13.61 3.11
N ILE A 6 7.26 12.28 2.96
CA ILE A 6 7.22 11.30 4.03
C ILE A 6 8.49 10.48 3.94
N SER A 7 9.48 10.89 4.72
CA SER A 7 10.80 10.25 4.73
C SER A 7 10.99 9.50 6.04
N GLY A 8 11.45 8.25 5.95
CA GLY A 8 11.84 7.49 7.13
C GLY A 8 12.96 8.19 7.91
N GLY A 9 12.91 8.12 9.23
CA GLY A 9 13.93 8.72 10.10
C GLY A 9 14.15 7.89 11.36
N VAL A 10 15.43 7.63 11.66
CA VAL A 10 15.99 6.93 12.85
C VAL A 10 15.54 5.47 13.10
N PRO A 11 16.39 4.62 13.72
CA PRO A 11 16.32 3.16 13.58
C PRO A 11 15.31 2.48 14.51
N GLN A 12 14.15 3.09 14.83
CA GLN A 12 13.16 2.46 15.73
C GLN A 12 11.72 2.39 15.22
N THR A 13 11.30 3.20 14.23
CA THR A 13 9.94 3.13 13.65
C THR A 13 9.91 3.64 12.20
N ALA A 14 8.94 3.19 11.40
CA ALA A 14 8.65 3.84 10.12
C ALA A 14 8.05 5.23 10.35
N SER A 15 8.52 6.25 9.63
CA SER A 15 7.85 7.56 9.57
C SER A 15 6.62 7.44 8.69
N GLY A 16 5.55 8.16 9.00
CA GLY A 16 4.35 8.01 8.18
C GLY A 16 3.12 8.76 8.63
N LEU A 17 2.09 8.66 7.78
CA LEU A 17 0.72 9.05 8.08
C LEU A 17 -0.08 7.77 8.31
N PHE A 18 -0.66 7.63 9.51
CA PHE A 18 -1.29 6.39 9.95
C PHE A 18 -2.74 6.64 10.37
N SER A 19 -3.63 5.84 9.81
CA SER A 19 -5.03 5.72 10.20
C SER A 19 -5.39 4.23 10.31
N ALA A 20 -4.86 3.58 11.35
CA ALA A 20 -4.92 2.13 11.50
C ALA A 20 -5.75 1.69 12.70
N VAL A 21 -6.48 0.57 12.54
CA VAL A 21 -7.21 -0.08 13.64
C VAL A 21 -6.29 -1.07 14.35
N SER A 22 -6.07 -0.89 15.64
CA SER A 22 -5.22 -1.79 16.43
C SER A 22 -5.91 -3.13 16.77
N PRO A 23 -5.16 -4.17 17.16
CA PRO A 23 -5.72 -5.44 17.60
C PRO A 23 -6.81 -5.29 18.67
N GLY A 24 -7.93 -5.99 18.50
CA GLY A 24 -9.11 -5.89 19.38
C GLY A 24 -9.97 -4.63 19.18
N GLY A 25 -9.53 -3.68 18.33
CA GLY A 25 -10.31 -2.50 17.97
C GLY A 25 -11.56 -2.85 17.18
N GLN A 26 -12.69 -2.26 17.55
CA GLN A 26 -14.00 -2.52 16.92
C GLN A 26 -14.47 -1.40 15.99
N GLY A 27 -13.90 -0.20 16.13
CA GLY A 27 -14.18 0.92 15.23
C GLY A 27 -13.47 0.76 13.89
N ASN A 28 -14.05 1.33 12.83
CA ASN A 28 -13.41 1.38 11.52
C ASN A 28 -12.27 2.42 11.51
N GLY A 29 -11.23 2.14 10.72
CA GLY A 29 -10.15 3.06 10.44
C GLY A 29 -10.65 4.28 9.68
N GLY A 30 -10.00 5.42 9.90
CA GLY A 30 -10.29 6.64 9.15
C GLY A 30 -9.68 6.60 7.76
N ASN A 31 -10.23 7.39 6.84
CA ASN A 31 -9.65 7.58 5.52
C ASN A 31 -8.50 8.59 5.56
N ILE A 32 -7.63 8.50 4.56
CA ILE A 32 -6.59 9.50 4.28
C ILE A 32 -6.83 10.04 2.87
N ASP A 33 -7.04 11.34 2.77
CA ASP A 33 -7.17 12.06 1.49
C ASP A 33 -5.95 12.98 1.31
N LEU A 34 -5.13 12.72 0.30
CA LEU A 34 -3.94 13.51 -0.02
C LEU A 34 -4.13 14.25 -1.35
N ASN A 35 -4.18 15.58 -1.29
CA ASN A 35 -4.21 16.45 -2.46
C ASN A 35 -2.95 17.33 -2.46
N THR A 36 -2.04 17.08 -3.40
CA THR A 36 -0.73 17.74 -3.47
C THR A 36 -0.26 17.88 -4.92
N GLN A 37 0.80 18.64 -5.20
CA GLN A 37 1.43 18.58 -6.53
C GLN A 37 2.40 17.41 -6.60
N THR A 38 3.18 17.21 -5.55
CA THR A 38 4.16 16.13 -5.47
C THR A 38 4.01 15.40 -4.15
N LEU A 39 3.97 14.07 -4.21
CA LEU A 39 4.08 13.19 -3.07
C LEU A 39 5.39 12.39 -3.19
N THR A 40 6.25 12.50 -2.18
CA THR A 40 7.45 11.68 -2.08
C THR A 40 7.37 10.83 -0.81
N VAL A 41 7.58 9.52 -0.96
CA VAL A 41 7.63 8.56 0.15
C VAL A 41 8.90 7.74 0.02
N ASN A 42 9.88 7.98 0.90
CA ASN A 42 11.21 7.40 0.77
C ASN A 42 11.78 6.91 2.11
N ASP A 43 12.91 6.19 2.06
CA ASP A 43 13.71 5.79 3.22
C ASP A 43 12.94 5.02 4.31
N GLY A 44 11.88 4.30 3.93
CA GLY A 44 10.98 3.57 4.84
C GLY A 44 9.77 4.38 5.31
N GLY A 45 9.46 5.50 4.66
CA GLY A 45 8.24 6.26 4.86
C GLY A 45 6.98 5.48 4.45
N GLN A 46 5.89 5.59 5.20
CA GLN A 46 4.67 4.82 4.93
C GLN A 46 3.40 5.67 5.06
N VAL A 47 2.43 5.45 4.16
CA VAL A 47 1.05 5.92 4.33
C VAL A 47 0.17 4.70 4.55
N VAL A 48 -0.54 4.65 5.68
CA VAL A 48 -1.16 3.43 6.15
C VAL A 48 -2.59 3.67 6.61
N VAL A 49 -3.53 2.92 6.03
CA VAL A 49 -4.95 2.88 6.43
C VAL A 49 -5.42 1.45 6.83
N SER A 50 -4.47 0.59 7.18
CA SER A 50 -4.68 -0.84 7.48
C SER A 50 -5.52 -1.12 8.75
N THR A 51 -6.09 -2.32 8.85
CA THR A 51 -6.69 -2.84 10.09
C THR A 51 -5.95 -4.06 10.62
N ALA A 52 -5.81 -4.13 11.94
CA ALA A 52 -5.42 -5.31 12.69
C ALA A 52 -6.53 -5.80 13.66
N GLY A 53 -7.73 -5.21 13.56
CA GLY A 53 -8.85 -5.39 14.49
C GLY A 53 -10.12 -5.95 13.85
N LEU A 54 -11.21 -5.88 14.60
CA LEU A 54 -12.54 -6.34 14.18
C LEU A 54 -13.22 -5.33 13.23
N GLY A 55 -12.88 -4.04 13.36
CA GLY A 55 -13.32 -2.99 12.44
C GLY A 55 -12.53 -2.99 11.13
N ASN A 56 -13.12 -2.43 10.07
CA ASN A 56 -12.49 -2.36 8.75
C ASN A 56 -11.38 -1.31 8.70
N GLY A 57 -10.42 -1.48 7.80
CA GLY A 57 -9.45 -0.44 7.44
C GLY A 57 -10.12 0.75 6.74
N GLY A 58 -9.42 1.87 6.69
CA GLY A 58 -9.85 3.06 5.95
C GLY A 58 -9.46 3.00 4.47
N ASN A 59 -9.89 3.96 3.68
CA ASN A 59 -9.44 4.14 2.30
C ASN A 59 -8.36 5.21 2.20
N LEU A 60 -7.45 5.04 1.24
CA LEU A 60 -6.44 6.01 0.88
C LEU A 60 -6.75 6.56 -0.51
N GLU A 61 -7.05 7.86 -0.59
CA GLU A 61 -7.26 8.57 -1.85
C GLU A 61 -6.11 9.58 -2.05
N ILE A 62 -5.43 9.47 -3.19
CA ILE A 62 -4.32 10.36 -3.55
C ILE A 62 -4.61 11.02 -4.89
N LEU A 63 -4.57 12.35 -4.88
CA LEU A 63 -4.53 13.21 -6.06
C LEU A 63 -3.21 13.97 -6.06
N ALA A 64 -2.35 13.66 -7.03
CA ALA A 64 -1.07 14.33 -7.20
C ALA A 64 -0.77 14.59 -8.68
N LYS A 65 0.26 15.37 -9.00
CA LYS A 65 0.83 15.39 -10.36
C LYS A 65 1.96 14.37 -10.51
N SER A 66 2.75 14.20 -9.45
CA SER A 66 3.85 13.25 -9.41
C SER A 66 3.87 12.53 -8.07
N ILE A 67 4.06 11.22 -8.12
CA ILE A 67 4.23 10.36 -6.95
C ILE A 67 5.52 9.59 -7.11
N GLU A 68 6.42 9.74 -6.13
CA GLU A 68 7.70 9.06 -6.05
C GLU A 68 7.73 8.18 -4.80
N LEU A 69 7.76 6.87 -4.99
CA LEU A 69 7.95 5.89 -3.91
C LEU A 69 9.33 5.25 -4.10
N SER A 70 10.19 5.29 -3.08
CA SER A 70 11.52 4.69 -3.19
C SER A 70 12.05 4.08 -1.90
N GLY A 71 12.79 2.99 -2.04
CA GLY A 71 13.55 2.40 -0.95
C GLY A 71 12.70 1.75 0.14
N GLY A 72 13.33 1.60 1.30
CA GLY A 72 12.73 1.03 2.49
C GLY A 72 13.67 1.19 3.67
N SER A 73 13.28 0.61 4.80
CA SER A 73 14.06 0.58 6.02
C SER A 73 14.09 -0.85 6.58
N PRO A 74 14.88 -1.12 7.65
CA PRO A 74 14.78 -2.38 8.38
C PRO A 74 13.37 -2.70 8.89
N PHE A 75 12.46 -1.72 8.91
CA PHE A 75 11.06 -1.87 9.34
C PHE A 75 10.09 -2.15 8.20
N GLY A 76 10.54 -2.15 6.94
CA GLY A 76 9.72 -2.44 5.77
C GLY A 76 9.94 -1.46 4.62
N ALA A 77 9.32 -1.77 3.48
CA ALA A 77 9.37 -0.94 2.29
C ALA A 77 8.73 0.44 2.52
N SER A 78 9.22 1.44 1.80
CA SER A 78 8.46 2.68 1.60
C SER A 78 7.19 2.37 0.82
N GLY A 79 6.08 3.03 1.12
CA GLY A 79 4.88 2.75 0.34
C GLY A 79 3.54 3.20 0.88
N LEU A 80 2.52 2.73 0.18
CA LEU A 80 1.10 2.95 0.47
C LEU A 80 0.46 1.61 0.87
N PHE A 81 -0.24 1.58 2.00
CA PHE A 81 -0.72 0.34 2.61
C PHE A 81 -2.17 0.43 3.08
N ALA A 82 -2.99 -0.56 2.71
CA ALA A 82 -4.38 -0.68 3.17
C ALA A 82 -4.75 -2.14 3.52
N ASN A 83 -3.95 -2.77 4.38
CA ASN A 83 -3.99 -4.20 4.63
C ASN A 83 -5.01 -4.60 5.72
N ALA A 84 -5.43 -5.86 5.72
CA ALA A 84 -6.16 -6.50 6.82
C ALA A 84 -5.31 -7.61 7.44
N ILE A 85 -4.71 -7.35 8.59
CA ILE A 85 -3.81 -8.31 9.26
C ILE A 85 -4.41 -8.79 10.58
N ASN A 86 -3.96 -9.92 11.12
CA ASN A 86 -4.21 -10.40 12.49
C ASN A 86 -5.67 -10.73 12.91
N SER A 87 -6.69 -10.19 12.25
CA SER A 87 -8.09 -10.24 12.71
C SER A 87 -9.06 -10.33 11.54
N THR A 88 -10.36 -10.10 11.78
CA THR A 88 -11.44 -10.34 10.82
C THR A 88 -11.92 -9.09 10.08
N GLY A 89 -11.46 -7.90 10.46
CA GLY A 89 -11.78 -6.66 9.76
C GLY A 89 -11.27 -6.67 8.32
N ASN A 90 -12.04 -6.10 7.39
CA ASN A 90 -11.65 -6.02 5.98
C ASN A 90 -10.59 -4.95 5.75
N GLY A 91 -9.74 -5.17 4.74
CA GLY A 91 -8.72 -4.22 4.31
C GLY A 91 -9.36 -2.99 3.65
N GLY A 92 -8.53 -1.98 3.44
CA GLY A 92 -8.94 -0.75 2.78
C GLY A 92 -8.59 -0.73 1.30
N ASN A 93 -9.13 0.24 0.56
CA ASN A 93 -8.75 0.47 -0.84
C ASN A 93 -7.68 1.57 -0.95
N VAL A 94 -6.87 1.47 -2.00
CA VAL A 94 -5.93 2.52 -2.41
C VAL A 94 -6.35 3.04 -3.78
N GLN A 95 -6.66 4.33 -3.86
CA GLN A 95 -6.96 5.02 -5.10
C GLN A 95 -5.91 6.09 -5.38
N VAL A 96 -5.29 6.03 -6.56
CA VAL A 96 -4.25 6.95 -6.99
C VAL A 96 -4.65 7.57 -8.33
N ASN A 97 -4.68 8.90 -8.35
CA ASN A 97 -4.81 9.70 -9.57
C ASN A 97 -3.57 10.60 -9.67
N THR A 98 -2.74 10.39 -10.69
CA THR A 98 -1.49 11.15 -10.86
C THR A 98 -1.07 11.26 -12.32
N ASP A 99 -0.34 12.28 -12.72
CA ASP A 99 0.23 12.28 -14.08
C ASP A 99 1.34 11.22 -14.15
N ASN A 100 2.23 11.21 -13.14
CA ASN A 100 3.37 10.29 -13.07
C ASN A 100 3.38 9.50 -11.76
N LEU A 101 3.54 8.18 -11.86
CA LEU A 101 3.77 7.27 -10.74
C LEU A 101 5.08 6.51 -10.94
N ASN A 102 6.04 6.72 -10.05
CA ASN A 102 7.32 6.04 -10.05
C ASN A 102 7.49 5.24 -8.75
N ILE A 103 7.74 3.94 -8.89
CA ILE A 103 7.97 3.02 -7.76
C ILE A 103 9.33 2.35 -7.95
N ASN A 104 10.28 2.70 -7.10
CA ASN A 104 11.68 2.34 -7.24
C ASN A 104 12.22 1.62 -6.01
N ASP A 105 13.34 0.93 -6.19
CA ASP A 105 14.22 0.46 -5.12
C ASP A 105 13.50 -0.35 -4.02
N GLY A 106 12.59 -1.24 -4.41
CA GLY A 106 11.84 -2.10 -3.49
C GLY A 106 10.64 -1.45 -2.81
N ALA A 107 10.30 -0.19 -3.13
CA ALA A 107 9.08 0.45 -2.63
C ALA A 107 7.81 -0.24 -3.17
N THR A 108 6.67 0.01 -2.53
CA THR A 108 5.44 -0.74 -2.85
C THR A 108 4.14 0.07 -2.70
N ILE A 109 3.13 -0.33 -3.47
CA ILE A 109 1.72 -0.11 -3.15
C ILE A 109 1.12 -1.47 -2.86
N ASN A 110 0.59 -1.64 -1.65
CA ASN A 110 0.15 -2.94 -1.17
C ASN A 110 -1.24 -2.87 -0.52
N VAL A 111 -2.10 -3.75 -1.00
CA VAL A 111 -3.30 -4.20 -0.29
C VAL A 111 -3.18 -5.70 -0.11
N GLY A 112 -3.78 -6.25 0.94
CA GLY A 112 -3.69 -7.68 1.19
C GLY A 112 -4.00 -8.02 2.62
N ASN A 113 -3.86 -9.29 2.96
CA ASN A 113 -4.05 -9.76 4.32
C ASN A 113 -2.77 -10.22 5.01
N PHE A 114 -1.62 -9.90 4.42
CA PHE A 114 -0.31 -10.11 5.03
C PHE A 114 0.21 -8.83 5.68
N SER A 115 0.99 -9.01 6.74
CA SER A 115 1.92 -7.98 7.14
C SER A 115 3.04 -7.94 6.10
N SER A 116 3.31 -6.78 5.50
CA SER A 116 4.51 -6.54 4.67
C SER A 116 5.82 -6.70 5.46
N ARG A 117 5.72 -6.92 6.76
CA ARG A 117 6.79 -7.16 7.71
C ARG A 117 6.74 -8.61 8.22
N ASN A 118 7.88 -9.29 8.28
CA ASN A 118 8.02 -10.60 8.94
C ASN A 118 7.99 -10.42 10.48
N THR A 119 6.80 -10.22 11.03
CA THR A 119 6.59 -9.80 12.43
C THR A 119 6.00 -10.90 13.31
N GLY A 120 5.77 -12.09 12.78
CA GLY A 120 5.00 -13.14 13.46
C GLY A 120 3.52 -12.79 13.63
N ILE A 121 3.04 -11.70 13.01
CA ILE A 121 1.63 -11.35 12.95
C ILE A 121 0.95 -12.29 11.94
N PRO A 122 -0.06 -13.07 12.35
CA PRO A 122 -0.79 -13.93 11.43
C PRO A 122 -1.53 -13.10 10.38
N PRO A 123 -1.78 -13.67 9.19
CA PRO A 123 -2.60 -13.03 8.19
C PRO A 123 -4.00 -12.70 8.73
N GLY A 124 -4.61 -11.63 8.23
CA GLY A 124 -6.01 -11.35 8.50
C GLY A 124 -6.93 -12.32 7.78
N GLN A 125 -8.14 -12.48 8.31
CA GLN A 125 -9.21 -13.31 7.76
C GLN A 125 -10.24 -12.47 7.00
N GLY A 126 -10.19 -11.14 7.12
CA GLY A 126 -11.03 -10.22 6.36
C GLY A 126 -10.62 -10.17 4.88
N ALA A 127 -11.53 -9.70 4.03
CA ALA A 127 -11.27 -9.53 2.62
C ALA A 127 -10.17 -8.47 2.39
N PRO A 128 -9.25 -8.66 1.42
CA PRO A 128 -8.38 -7.58 0.99
C PRO A 128 -9.21 -6.46 0.35
N GLY A 129 -8.64 -5.26 0.28
CA GLY A 129 -9.18 -4.22 -0.58
C GLY A 129 -8.61 -4.28 -2.00
N ASN A 130 -8.82 -3.20 -2.74
CA ASN A 130 -8.41 -3.06 -4.13
C ASN A 130 -7.45 -1.88 -4.31
N ILE A 131 -6.62 -1.97 -5.34
CA ILE A 131 -5.78 -0.88 -5.83
C ILE A 131 -6.38 -0.38 -7.14
N GLN A 132 -6.66 0.91 -7.22
CA GLN A 132 -7.04 1.58 -8.45
C GLN A 132 -6.04 2.70 -8.75
N ILE A 133 -5.41 2.63 -9.92
CA ILE A 133 -4.43 3.62 -10.38
C ILE A 133 -4.91 4.18 -11.72
N ASN A 134 -5.08 5.49 -11.79
CA ASN A 134 -5.25 6.23 -13.03
C ASN A 134 -4.02 7.14 -13.17
N ALA A 135 -3.21 6.92 -14.20
CA ALA A 135 -2.05 7.76 -14.43
C ALA A 135 -1.73 8.00 -15.91
N GLU A 136 -0.98 9.04 -16.24
CA GLU A 136 -0.44 9.14 -17.60
C GLU A 136 0.71 8.13 -17.78
N SER A 137 1.64 8.09 -16.84
CA SER A 137 2.79 7.18 -16.85
C SER A 137 2.95 6.45 -15.53
N VAL A 138 3.27 5.15 -15.61
CA VAL A 138 3.63 4.31 -14.48
C VAL A 138 4.96 3.63 -14.76
N VAL A 139 5.94 3.81 -13.87
CA VAL A 139 7.24 3.13 -13.94
C VAL A 139 7.46 2.37 -12.64
N LEU A 140 7.69 1.08 -12.75
CA LEU A 140 8.22 0.26 -11.66
C LEU A 140 9.64 -0.16 -12.02
N ASN A 141 10.60 0.08 -11.13
CA ASN A 141 11.99 -0.24 -11.37
C ASN A 141 12.67 -0.77 -10.11
N SER A 142 13.80 -1.47 -10.27
CA SER A 142 14.65 -1.93 -9.17
C SER A 142 13.86 -2.61 -8.05
N GLN A 143 13.05 -3.62 -8.39
CA GLN A 143 12.18 -4.37 -7.48
C GLN A 143 10.98 -3.58 -6.92
N GLY A 144 10.63 -2.44 -7.49
CA GLY A 144 9.38 -1.75 -7.18
C GLY A 144 8.15 -2.62 -7.47
N THR A 145 7.12 -2.54 -6.62
CA THR A 145 5.95 -3.43 -6.73
C THR A 145 4.59 -2.75 -6.54
N ILE A 146 3.57 -3.29 -7.19
CA ILE A 146 2.15 -3.06 -6.87
C ILE A 146 1.50 -4.42 -6.63
N THR A 147 0.98 -4.66 -5.43
CA THR A 147 0.56 -5.99 -5.00
C THR A 147 -0.78 -5.98 -4.29
N ALA A 148 -1.62 -6.95 -4.63
CA ALA A 148 -2.89 -7.23 -3.96
C ALA A 148 -2.97 -8.69 -3.47
N ASP A 149 -1.83 -9.25 -3.08
CA ASP A 149 -1.70 -10.67 -2.76
C ASP A 149 -2.38 -11.02 -1.42
N THR A 150 -2.99 -12.20 -1.33
CA THR A 150 -3.66 -12.71 -0.12
C THR A 150 -3.28 -14.15 0.23
N LEU A 151 -3.38 -14.55 1.52
CA LEU A 151 -3.19 -15.96 1.95
C LEU A 151 -4.50 -16.74 1.93
N ALA A 152 -5.59 -16.10 2.34
CA ALA A 152 -6.89 -16.73 2.48
C ALA A 152 -7.98 -15.75 2.03
N GLY A 153 -9.11 -16.29 1.58
CA GLY A 153 -10.24 -15.48 1.11
C GLY A 153 -10.11 -15.01 -0.34
N SER A 154 -10.87 -13.97 -0.68
CA SER A 154 -10.94 -13.44 -2.05
C SER A 154 -9.60 -12.82 -2.48
N LYS A 155 -9.31 -12.91 -3.77
CA LYS A 155 -8.19 -12.23 -4.43
C LYS A 155 -8.38 -10.71 -4.33
N GLY A 156 -7.34 -9.97 -3.97
CA GLY A 156 -7.35 -8.51 -4.11
C GLY A 156 -7.25 -8.11 -5.59
N ASN A 157 -7.87 -7.00 -5.99
CA ASN A 157 -7.83 -6.56 -7.39
C ASN A 157 -6.91 -5.36 -7.56
N ILE A 158 -6.22 -5.31 -8.70
CA ILE A 158 -5.50 -4.14 -9.20
C ILE A 158 -6.14 -3.73 -10.52
N THR A 159 -6.61 -2.49 -10.58
CA THR A 159 -7.03 -1.84 -11.83
C THR A 159 -6.06 -0.71 -12.12
N LEU A 160 -5.37 -0.78 -13.26
CA LEU A 160 -4.40 0.22 -13.69
C LEU A 160 -4.77 0.73 -15.08
N SER A 161 -5.05 2.03 -15.17
CA SER A 161 -5.26 2.74 -16.42
C SER A 161 -4.12 3.72 -16.62
N SER A 162 -3.31 3.50 -17.66
CA SER A 162 -2.25 4.42 -18.03
C SER A 162 -1.97 4.49 -19.52
N ASN A 163 -1.32 5.58 -19.97
CA ASN A 163 -0.82 5.70 -21.33
C ASN A 163 0.48 4.90 -21.52
N SER A 164 1.31 4.84 -20.47
CA SER A 164 2.53 4.03 -20.41
C SER A 164 2.62 3.22 -19.12
N LEU A 165 3.17 2.02 -19.22
CA LEU A 165 3.55 1.17 -18.10
C LEU A 165 4.89 0.51 -18.40
N ASP A 166 5.92 0.88 -17.64
CA ASP A 166 7.26 0.31 -17.73
C ASP A 166 7.57 -0.54 -16.49
N LEU A 167 7.94 -1.81 -16.70
CA LEU A 167 8.36 -2.74 -15.65
C LEU A 167 9.85 -3.08 -15.86
N LEU A 168 10.70 -2.61 -14.95
CA LEU A 168 12.15 -2.66 -15.04
C LEU A 168 12.77 -3.31 -13.79
N GLY A 169 13.96 -3.89 -13.92
CA GLY A 169 14.76 -4.31 -12.77
C GLY A 169 14.06 -5.26 -11.78
N ASN A 170 13.42 -6.32 -12.28
CA ASN A 170 12.66 -7.30 -11.47
C ASN A 170 11.46 -6.71 -10.71
N SER A 171 10.93 -5.56 -11.15
CA SER A 171 9.66 -5.05 -10.66
C SER A 171 8.49 -5.98 -10.98
N SER A 172 7.40 -5.90 -10.21
CA SER A 172 6.20 -6.69 -10.50
C SER A 172 4.89 -5.99 -10.17
N LEU A 173 3.84 -6.40 -10.87
CA LEU A 173 2.45 -6.12 -10.54
C LEU A 173 1.75 -7.46 -10.34
N SER A 174 1.23 -7.72 -9.14
CA SER A 174 0.69 -9.04 -8.77
C SER A 174 -0.66 -8.96 -8.06
N THR A 175 -1.53 -9.88 -8.45
CA THR A 175 -2.75 -10.21 -7.72
C THR A 175 -2.78 -11.74 -7.58
N ASN A 176 -2.37 -12.27 -6.44
CA ASN A 176 -2.33 -13.71 -6.20
C ASN A 176 -3.07 -14.09 -4.90
N ALA A 177 -3.72 -15.26 -4.89
CA ALA A 177 -4.26 -15.87 -3.69
C ALA A 177 -3.42 -17.11 -3.36
N GLN A 178 -2.66 -17.04 -2.27
CA GLN A 178 -1.76 -18.09 -1.79
C GLN A 178 -2.42 -18.89 -0.65
N GLY A 179 -3.38 -19.76 -0.96
CA GLY A 179 -4.05 -20.67 -0.02
C GLY A 179 -5.37 -21.17 -0.58
N ASP A 180 -6.25 -21.77 0.24
CA ASP A 180 -7.54 -22.35 -0.18
C ASP A 180 -8.57 -21.31 -0.71
N GLY A 181 -8.15 -20.08 -1.02
CA GLY A 181 -8.97 -19.04 -1.63
C GLY A 181 -9.27 -19.40 -3.09
N SER A 182 -10.55 -19.63 -3.39
CA SER A 182 -11.03 -19.88 -4.74
C SER A 182 -10.72 -18.71 -5.67
N GLY A 183 -9.86 -18.96 -6.67
CA GLY A 183 -9.69 -18.10 -7.84
C GLY A 183 -10.89 -18.11 -8.77
#